data_AF-A0A968MQN9-F1
#
_entry.id   AF-A0A968MQN9-F1
#
_cell.length_a   1.000
_cell.length_b   1.000
_cell.length_c   1.000
_cell.angle_alpha   90.00
_cell.angle_beta   90.00
_cell.angle_gamma   90.00
#
_symmetry.space_group_name_H-M   'P 1'
#
loop_
_entity.id
_entity.type
_entity.pdbx_description
1 polymer ?
#
loop_
_entity_poly.entity_id
_entity_poly.type
_entity_poly.pdbx_seq_one_letter_code
_entity_poly.pdbx_strand_id
1 'polypeptide(L)' 'KLAELSGHTSAVNEVAFHPSGKYLASASLDKTVALWNFGPDLIAGHYFRPK' A
#
# COMPACT_ATOMS: atom_id res chain seq x y z
N LYS A 1 -14.57 5.04 8.73
CA LYS A 1 -14.22 3.62 8.91
C LYS A 1 -12.71 3.53 8.89
N LEU A 2 -12.08 2.87 9.87
CA LEU A 2 -10.63 2.67 9.87
C LEU A 2 -10.30 1.38 9.10
N ALA A 3 -9.15 1.37 8.43
CA ALA A 3 -8.61 0.20 7.74
C ALA A 3 -7.16 -0.01 8.18
N GLU A 4 -6.78 -1.26 8.41
CA GLU A 4 -5.41 -1.65 8.72
C GLU A 4 -4.72 -2.14 7.44
N LEU A 5 -3.48 -1.70 7.22
CA LEU A 5 -2.64 -2.08 6.10
C LEU A 5 -1.48 -2.92 6.62
N SER A 6 -1.66 -4.23 6.66
CA SER A 6 -0.65 -5.17 7.14
C SER A 6 0.24 -5.60 5.98
N GLY A 7 1.56 -5.41 6.10
CA GLY A 7 2.54 -5.78 5.07
C GLY A 7 3.98 -5.44 5.44
N HIS A 8 4.17 -4.35 6.19
CA HIS A 8 5.49 -4.05 6.73
C HIS A 8 5.77 -4.87 8.00
N THR A 9 7.00 -5.37 8.10
CA THR A 9 7.47 -6.17 9.27
C THR A 9 8.28 -5.33 10.25
N SER A 10 8.47 -4.04 9.95
CA SER A 10 9.15 -3.08 10.79
C SER A 10 8.47 -1.70 10.73
N ALA A 11 9.04 -0.71 11.42
CA ALA A 11 8.46 0.63 11.51
C ALA A 11 8.38 1.31 10.14
N VAL A 12 7.20 1.84 9.82
CA VAL A 12 6.97 2.74 8.69
C VAL A 12 7.47 4.13 9.07
N ASN A 13 8.36 4.70 8.26
CA ASN A 13 8.95 6.02 8.55
C ASN A 13 8.50 7.09 7.56
N GLU A 14 7.92 6.68 6.43
CA GLU A 14 7.46 7.63 5.40
C GLU A 14 6.21 7.11 4.69
N VAL A 15 5.31 8.03 4.37
CA VAL A 15 4.06 7.78 3.63
C VAL A 15 3.81 8.89 2.62
N ALA A 16 3.31 8.53 1.43
CA ALA A 16 2.99 9.49 0.38
C ALA A 16 1.69 9.11 -0.35
N PHE A 17 0.75 10.06 -0.43
CA PHE A 17 -0.46 9.90 -1.20
C PHE A 17 -0.26 10.39 -2.64
N HIS A 18 -0.75 9.62 -3.60
CA HIS A 18 -0.89 10.13 -4.96
C HIS A 18 -2.04 11.18 -4.99
N PRO A 19 -1.91 12.30 -5.74
CA PRO A 19 -2.93 13.36 -5.77
C PRO A 19 -4.34 12.91 -6.17
N SER A 20 -4.45 11.79 -6.90
CA SER A 20 -5.76 11.22 -7.26
C SER A 20 -6.48 10.51 -6.11
N GLY A 21 -5.83 10.29 -4.97
CA GLY A 21 -6.38 9.57 -3.81
C GLY A 21 -6.50 8.05 -3.98
N LYS A 22 -6.13 7.51 -5.16
CA LYS A 22 -6.24 6.07 -5.46
C LYS A 22 -5.06 5.25 -4.99
N TYR A 23 -3.92 5.89 -4.72
CA TYR A 23 -2.71 5.19 -4.34
C TYR A 23 -2.06 5.81 -3.09
N LEU A 24 -1.49 4.94 -2.27
CA LEU A 24 -0.61 5.29 -1.15
C LEU A 24 0.68 4.49 -1.29
N ALA A 25 1.82 5.14 -1.13
CA ALA A 25 3.10 4.47 -0.94
C ALA A 25 3.52 4.56 0.53
N SER A 26 4.09 3.49 1.06
CA SER A 26 4.69 3.46 2.40
C SER A 26 6.09 2.85 2.37
N ALA A 27 7.03 3.46 3.08
CA ALA A 27 8.41 2.98 3.21
C ALA A 27 8.75 2.62 4.66
N SER A 28 9.46 1.50 4.84
CA SER A 28 9.69 0.88 6.15
C SER A 28 11.16 0.53 6.40
N LEU A 29 11.53 0.41 7.68
CA LEU A 29 12.84 -0.10 8.11
C LEU A 29 13.05 -1.58 7.73
N ASP A 30 12.01 -2.30 7.31
CA ASP A 30 12.14 -3.66 6.77
C ASP A 30 12.80 -3.72 5.38
N LYS A 31 13.23 -2.56 4.86
CA LYS A 31 13.91 -2.39 3.56
C LYS A 31 12.98 -2.61 2.37
N THR A 32 11.67 -2.44 2.56
CA THR A 32 10.68 -2.52 1.49
C THR A 32 9.85 -1.25 1.37
N VAL A 33 9.26 -1.09 0.18
CA VAL A 33 8.24 -0.09 -0.11
C VAL A 33 6.98 -0.83 -0.56
N ALA A 34 5.83 -0.49 0.03
CA ALA A 34 4.53 -1.04 -0.36
C ALA A 34 3.71 0.01 -1.12
N LEU A 35 3.01 -0.41 -2.17
CA LEU A 35 2.06 0.39 -2.93
C LEU A 35 0.66 -0.16 -2.72
N TRP A 36 -0.23 0.67 -2.18
CA TRP A 36 -1.61 0.34 -1.86
C TRP A 36 -2.53 0.98 -2.91
N ASN A 37 -3.47 0.20 -3.45
CA ASN A 37 -4.48 0.68 -4.41
C ASN A 37 -5.85 0.70 -3.75
N PHE A 38 -6.50 1.87 -3.76
CA PHE A 38 -7.86 2.11 -3.28
C PHE A 38 -8.82 2.50 -4.41
N GLY A 39 -8.35 2.47 -5.66
CA GLY A 39 -9.19 2.68 -6.82
C GLY A 39 -10.22 1.55 -6.98
N PRO A 40 -11.32 1.80 -7.72
CA PRO A 40 -12.22 0.73 -8.10
C PRO A 40 -11.43 -0.33 -8.87
N ASP A 41 -11.49 -1.57 -8.39
CA ASP A 41 -10.83 -2.74 -8.97
C ASP A 41 -11.52 -3.08 -10.29
N LEU A 42 -11.24 -2.30 -11.33
CA LEU A 42 -11.63 -2.65 -12.70
C LEU A 42 -10.54 -3.57 -13.26
N ILE A 43 -10.54 -4.83 -12.82
CA ILE A 43 -10.54 -6.04 -13.64
C ILE A 43 -10.23 -7.29 -12.81
N ALA A 44 -11.00 -8.33 -13.07
CA ALA A 44 -10.73 -9.70 -12.68
C ALA A 44 -9.30 -10.12 -13.04
N GLY A 45 -8.56 -10.60 -12.03
CA GLY A 45 -7.28 -11.27 -12.17
C GLY A 45 -6.13 -10.35 -12.54
N HIS A 46 -5.35 -9.91 -11.57
CA HIS A 46 -3.89 -10.05 -11.56
C HIS A 46 -3.29 -9.36 -10.33
N TYR A 47 -2.70 -10.20 -9.47
CA TYR A 47 -1.69 -9.93 -8.44
C TYR A 47 -2.04 -9.04 -7.24
N PHE A 48 -2.51 -9.72 -6.19
CA PHE A 48 -2.15 -9.36 -4.81
C PHE A 48 -1.36 -10.53 -4.20
N ARG A 49 -0.03 -10.35 -4.07
CA ARG A 49 0.80 -11.11 -3.12
C ARG A 49 1.77 -10.13 -2.46
N PRO A 50 1.37 -9.46 -1.38
CA PRO A 50 2.36 -8.91 -0.46
C PRO A 50 3.14 -10.10 0.13
N LYS A 51 4.46 -10.00 0.10
CA LYS A 51 5.27 -10.70 1.09
C LYS A 51 5.19 -9.93 2.40
#